data_AF-A0A1L0B504-F1
#
_entry.id   AF-A0A1L0B504-F1
#
_cell.length_a   1.000
_cell.length_b   1.000
_cell.length_c   1.000
_cell.angle_alpha   90.00
_cell.angle_beta   90.00
_cell.angle_gamma   90.00
#
_symmetry.space_group_name_H-M   'P 1'
#
loop_
_entity.id
_entity.type
_entity.pdbx_description
1 polymer ?
#
loop_
_entity_poly.entity_id
_entity_poly.type
_entity_poly.pdbx_seq_one_letter_code
_entity_poly.pdbx_strand_id
1 'polypeptide(L)'
;MASFYTNGLFIFIYITTRYFLFPHLLKMFNAEQMMLQYIDVLFNTPFISYKTLKECILFTQFKNNGSNLNQMPLYVSLFVNIPEQLHFYMFALIDMLTLLYFLKLDIPHCVSTSLKTKFWIYLFNPLIFLNLIMRTQFVFTQFFIIMALYYCQNYKLNKYHVYKASISIAIATYLDIYNIGLALICLNFFKKFNQRKQSTICFITALTLLYFISYRINSNFIDNVILSCVLFKEQYPNIGLWWYFFTEMFQEYRNFFKFVFNGYSYIFVIPVFLRFKHYPLQGSVILFTWITMFKPYPTVGELGFILTAFVSWFDMNIIENKLIMGLLVMHSLVLLPVFYHLWITVGSGNSNFFYAMTLVYVIGLALVLLGMIKSLLYNEYISINCDDKNHEEDKSDKKLNLVCV
;
A
#
# COMPACT_ATOMS: atom_id res chain seq x y z
N MET A 1 6.70 17.75 28.88
CA MET A 1 5.36 17.95 28.30
C MET A 1 5.14 19.41 27.89
N ALA A 2 6.12 20.03 27.21
CA ALA A 2 6.06 21.42 26.77
C ALA A 2 6.72 21.53 25.38
N SER A 3 5.86 21.64 24.34
CA SER A 3 6.12 22.05 22.94
C SER A 3 4.98 21.49 22.06
N PHE A 4 3.72 21.75 22.44
CA PHE A 4 2.56 21.47 21.58
C PHE A 4 1.97 22.76 20.96
N TYR A 5 2.56 23.92 21.28
CA TYR A 5 1.89 25.22 21.15
C TYR A 5 2.26 26.08 19.93
N THR A 6 3.14 25.64 19.03
CA THR A 6 3.43 26.38 17.80
C THR A 6 2.85 25.69 16.57
N ASN A 7 1.57 25.28 16.60
CA ASN A 7 0.70 25.19 15.39
C ASN A 7 -0.65 24.47 15.59
N GLY A 8 -1.30 24.50 16.77
CA GLY A 8 -2.66 23.94 16.90
C GLY A 8 -3.64 24.53 15.88
N LEU A 9 -3.53 25.83 15.60
CA LEU A 9 -4.29 26.53 14.57
C LEU A 9 -3.93 26.06 13.15
N PHE A 10 -2.66 25.93 12.80
CA PHE A 10 -2.24 25.45 11.48
C PHE A 10 -2.58 23.97 11.25
N ILE A 11 -2.52 23.14 12.28
CA ILE A 11 -2.98 21.75 12.24
C ILE A 11 -4.50 21.72 12.02
N PHE A 12 -5.25 22.51 12.77
CA PHE A 12 -6.70 22.63 12.60
C PHE A 12 -7.05 23.12 11.19
N ILE A 13 -6.38 24.16 10.69
CA ILE A 13 -6.55 24.67 9.32
C ILE A 13 -6.21 23.58 8.30
N TYR A 14 -5.12 22.83 8.47
CA TYR A 14 -4.74 21.81 7.49
C TYR A 14 -5.71 20.62 7.50
N ILE A 15 -6.14 20.14 8.67
CA ILE A 15 -7.12 19.06 8.78
C ILE A 15 -8.47 19.53 8.23
N THR A 16 -8.93 20.73 8.59
CA THR A 16 -10.19 21.27 8.07
C THR A 16 -10.13 21.49 6.56
N THR A 17 -9.01 21.98 6.04
CA THR A 17 -8.84 22.14 4.59
C THR A 17 -8.81 20.80 3.87
N ARG A 18 -8.03 19.82 4.35
CA ARG A 18 -7.90 18.47 3.78
C ARG A 18 -9.23 17.71 3.73
N TYR A 19 -10.01 17.74 4.81
CA TYR A 19 -11.21 16.89 4.93
C TYR A 19 -12.54 17.61 4.67
N PHE A 20 -12.60 18.94 4.70
CA PHE A 20 -13.86 19.69 4.52
C PHE A 20 -13.79 20.71 3.38
N LEU A 21 -12.77 21.56 3.33
CA LEU A 21 -12.70 22.64 2.33
C LEU A 21 -12.40 22.11 0.92
N PHE A 22 -11.41 21.24 0.78
CA PHE A 22 -11.00 20.70 -0.52
C PHE A 22 -12.09 19.84 -1.18
N PRO A 23 -12.78 18.94 -0.47
CA PRO A 23 -13.92 18.19 -1.04
C PRO A 23 -15.08 19.11 -1.44
N HIS A 24 -15.34 20.16 -0.66
CA HIS A 24 -16.37 21.14 -0.99
C HIS A 24 -16.01 21.92 -2.28
N LEU A 25 -14.75 22.34 -2.42
CA LEU A 25 -14.25 22.97 -3.64
C LEU A 25 -14.35 22.03 -4.85
N LEU A 26 -13.94 20.77 -4.72
CA LEU A 26 -14.02 19.78 -5.80
C LEU A 26 -15.45 19.57 -6.28
N LYS A 27 -16.42 19.55 -5.35
CA LYS A 27 -17.84 19.48 -5.68
C LYS A 27 -18.34 20.75 -6.36
N MET A 28 -17.91 21.92 -5.88
CA MET A 28 -18.29 23.23 -6.46
C MET A 28 -17.85 23.37 -7.93
N PHE A 29 -16.65 22.88 -8.29
CA PHE A 29 -16.13 22.94 -9.65
C PHE A 29 -16.49 21.72 -10.52
N ASN A 30 -17.33 20.80 -10.01
CA ASN A 30 -17.64 19.52 -10.65
C ASN A 30 -16.38 18.71 -11.06
N ALA A 31 -15.25 18.98 -10.38
CA ALA A 31 -13.95 18.40 -10.66
C ALA A 31 -13.91 16.92 -10.28
N GLU A 32 -14.82 16.45 -9.42
CA GLU A 32 -14.97 15.04 -9.09
C GLU A 32 -15.22 14.18 -10.34
N GLN A 33 -16.10 14.63 -11.25
CA GLN A 33 -16.42 13.89 -12.47
C GLN A 33 -15.22 13.86 -13.42
N MET A 34 -14.53 15.00 -13.57
CA MET A 34 -13.32 15.06 -14.39
C MET A 34 -12.20 14.17 -13.83
N MET A 35 -11.98 14.17 -12.52
CA MET A 35 -10.95 13.31 -11.94
C MET A 35 -11.32 11.82 -12.05
N LEU A 36 -12.59 11.46 -11.84
CA LEU A 36 -13.07 10.09 -12.04
C LEU A 36 -12.98 9.63 -13.50
N GLN A 37 -13.00 10.56 -14.46
CA GLN A 37 -12.94 10.24 -15.88
C GLN A 37 -11.50 10.17 -16.42
N TYR A 38 -10.61 11.07 -15.99
CA TYR A 38 -9.28 11.22 -16.56
C TYR A 38 -8.15 10.72 -15.65
N ILE A 39 -8.27 10.88 -14.33
CA ILE A 39 -7.21 10.54 -13.37
C ILE A 39 -7.38 9.10 -12.84
N ASP A 40 -8.62 8.65 -12.67
CA ASP A 40 -8.94 7.31 -12.16
C ASP A 40 -8.39 6.19 -13.06
N VAL A 41 -8.47 6.36 -14.39
CA VAL A 41 -7.97 5.38 -15.36
C VAL A 41 -6.44 5.27 -15.34
N LEU A 42 -5.75 6.33 -14.91
CA LEU A 42 -4.29 6.38 -14.90
C LEU A 42 -3.70 5.81 -13.61
N PHE A 43 -4.27 6.18 -12.46
CA PHE A 43 -3.66 5.93 -11.16
C PHE A 43 -4.37 4.87 -10.33
N ASN A 44 -5.59 4.48 -10.73
CA ASN A 44 -6.36 3.41 -10.12
C ASN A 44 -6.68 2.32 -11.14
N THR A 45 -7.27 1.27 -10.62
CA THR A 45 -7.65 0.07 -11.36
C THR A 45 -9.15 -0.16 -11.22
N PRO A 46 -9.86 -0.73 -12.21
CA PRO A 46 -11.26 -1.15 -12.10
C PRO A 46 -11.57 -1.96 -10.83
N PHE A 47 -10.60 -2.69 -10.27
CA PHE A 47 -10.77 -3.44 -9.03
C PHE A 47 -10.80 -2.57 -7.76
N ILE A 48 -10.30 -1.33 -7.82
CA ILE A 48 -10.07 -0.47 -6.65
C ILE A 48 -10.79 0.89 -6.78
N SER A 49 -11.16 1.29 -8.01
CA SER A 49 -11.70 2.62 -8.32
C SER A 49 -13.05 2.90 -7.65
N TYR A 50 -13.32 4.16 -7.32
CA TYR A 50 -14.63 4.56 -6.81
C TYR A 50 -15.71 4.53 -7.90
N LYS A 51 -15.32 4.74 -9.16
CA LYS A 51 -16.24 4.65 -10.31
C LYS A 51 -16.87 3.25 -10.40
N THR A 52 -16.05 2.20 -10.35
CA THR A 52 -16.56 0.82 -10.38
C THR A 52 -17.38 0.48 -9.14
N LEU A 53 -17.08 1.07 -7.97
CA LEU A 53 -17.92 0.93 -6.78
C LEU A 53 -19.33 1.50 -7.03
N LYS A 54 -19.43 2.70 -7.61
CA LYS A 54 -20.75 3.30 -7.93
C LYS A 54 -21.52 2.44 -8.92
N GLU A 55 -20.85 1.95 -9.96
CA GLU A 55 -21.45 1.04 -10.94
C GLU A 55 -21.94 -0.24 -10.26
N CYS A 56 -21.15 -0.82 -9.36
CA CYS A 56 -21.53 -1.99 -8.57
C CYS A 56 -22.77 -1.74 -7.68
N ILE A 57 -22.84 -0.59 -7.00
CA ILE A 57 -23.99 -0.20 -6.18
C ILE A 57 -25.25 -0.06 -7.05
N LEU A 58 -25.15 0.62 -8.19
CA LEU A 58 -26.25 0.75 -9.15
C LEU A 58 -26.71 -0.62 -9.66
N PHE A 59 -25.78 -1.53 -9.99
CA PHE A 59 -26.15 -2.87 -10.42
C PHE A 59 -26.89 -3.63 -9.33
N THR A 60 -26.44 -3.57 -8.07
CA THR A 60 -27.16 -4.24 -6.96
C THR A 60 -28.56 -3.68 -6.73
N GLN A 61 -28.82 -2.41 -7.05
CA GLN A 61 -30.13 -1.77 -6.90
C GLN A 61 -31.08 -2.07 -8.07
N PHE A 62 -30.57 -2.16 -9.31
CA PHE A 62 -31.40 -2.20 -10.52
C PHE A 62 -31.38 -3.53 -11.27
N LYS A 63 -30.39 -4.41 -11.08
CA LYS A 63 -30.29 -5.71 -11.76
C LYS A 63 -29.92 -6.81 -10.75
N ASN A 64 -30.82 -7.78 -10.55
CA ASN A 64 -30.59 -8.99 -9.74
C ASN A 64 -29.47 -9.92 -10.28
N ASN A 65 -28.77 -9.55 -11.35
CA ASN A 65 -27.69 -10.33 -11.91
C ASN A 65 -26.36 -9.67 -11.54
N GLY A 66 -25.78 -10.06 -10.41
CA GLY A 66 -24.44 -9.66 -9.95
C GLY A 66 -23.28 -10.18 -10.81
N SER A 67 -23.54 -10.56 -12.06
CA SER A 67 -22.59 -11.26 -12.93
C SER A 67 -21.40 -10.41 -13.39
N ASN A 68 -21.42 -9.09 -13.19
CA ASN A 68 -20.39 -8.16 -13.66
C ASN A 68 -19.83 -7.27 -12.53
N LEU A 69 -19.89 -7.72 -11.27
CA LEU A 69 -19.29 -6.97 -10.16
C LEU A 69 -17.78 -7.20 -10.13
N ASN A 70 -17.01 -6.15 -10.47
CA ASN A 70 -15.54 -6.16 -10.45
C ASN A 70 -14.96 -5.75 -9.09
N GLN A 71 -15.77 -5.77 -8.03
CA GLN A 71 -15.36 -5.46 -6.66
C GLN A 71 -15.83 -6.51 -5.65
N MET A 72 -15.16 -6.52 -4.49
CA MET A 72 -15.44 -7.47 -3.41
C MET A 72 -16.88 -7.31 -2.87
N PRO A 73 -17.71 -8.37 -2.81
CA PRO A 73 -19.12 -8.25 -2.45
C PRO A 73 -19.40 -7.62 -1.08
N LEU A 74 -18.58 -7.91 -0.07
CA LEU A 74 -18.71 -7.31 1.27
C LEU A 74 -18.36 -5.82 1.27
N TYR A 75 -17.42 -5.42 0.42
CA TYR A 75 -17.08 -4.01 0.26
C TYR A 75 -18.22 -3.25 -0.41
N VAL A 76 -18.80 -3.81 -1.46
CA VAL A 76 -19.98 -3.23 -2.13
C VAL A 76 -21.16 -3.16 -1.16
N SER A 77 -21.48 -4.24 -0.44
CA SER A 77 -22.62 -4.27 0.49
C SER A 77 -22.51 -3.26 1.63
N LEU A 78 -21.29 -2.95 2.08
CA LEU A 78 -21.04 -1.89 3.06
C LEU A 78 -21.50 -0.53 2.52
N PHE A 79 -21.20 -0.20 1.26
CA PHE A 79 -21.54 1.08 0.66
C PHE A 79 -22.96 1.17 0.10
N VAL A 80 -23.61 0.05 -0.24
CA VAL A 80 -25.04 0.04 -0.62
C VAL A 80 -25.92 0.60 0.49
N ASN A 81 -25.54 0.38 1.76
CA ASN A 81 -26.30 0.84 2.92
C ASN A 81 -26.01 2.29 3.31
N ILE A 82 -25.06 2.95 2.65
CA ILE A 82 -24.63 4.31 2.98
C ILE A 82 -25.09 5.23 1.84
N PRO A 83 -25.71 6.39 2.13
CA PRO A 83 -26.06 7.33 1.09
C PRO A 83 -24.80 7.90 0.43
N GLU A 84 -24.84 8.08 -0.89
CA GLU A 84 -23.68 8.48 -1.70
C GLU A 84 -23.00 9.77 -1.19
N GLN A 85 -23.79 10.71 -0.67
CA GLN A 85 -23.31 11.97 -0.09
C GLN A 85 -22.37 11.77 1.12
N LEU A 86 -22.48 10.64 1.82
CA LEU A 86 -21.67 10.29 2.97
C LEU A 86 -20.45 9.43 2.62
N HIS A 87 -20.33 8.95 1.37
CA HIS A 87 -19.22 8.08 0.98
C HIS A 87 -17.87 8.73 1.28
N PHE A 88 -17.68 10.00 0.85
CA PHE A 88 -16.42 10.71 1.09
C PHE A 88 -16.06 10.79 2.57
N TYR A 89 -17.03 11.09 3.45
CA TYR A 89 -16.77 11.19 4.89
C TYR A 89 -16.41 9.84 5.52
N MET A 90 -16.90 8.73 4.97
CA MET A 90 -16.45 7.39 5.38
C MET A 90 -14.97 7.17 5.03
N PHE A 91 -14.53 7.51 3.82
CA PHE A 91 -13.10 7.44 3.46
C PHE A 91 -12.25 8.37 4.33
N ALA A 92 -12.73 9.59 4.60
CA ALA A 92 -12.06 10.54 5.48
C ALA A 92 -11.92 10.02 6.92
N LEU A 93 -12.96 9.37 7.45
CA LEU A 93 -12.91 8.74 8.76
C LEU A 93 -11.87 7.62 8.81
N ILE A 94 -11.83 6.77 7.78
CA ILE A 94 -10.83 5.70 7.69
C ILE A 94 -9.41 6.27 7.55
N ASP A 95 -9.21 7.32 6.75
CA ASP A 95 -7.91 8.03 6.62
C ASP A 95 -7.47 8.76 7.91
N MET A 96 -8.42 9.18 8.75
CA MET A 96 -8.10 9.69 10.08
C MET A 96 -7.72 8.56 11.04
N LEU A 97 -8.41 7.42 10.97
CA LEU A 97 -8.07 6.25 11.78
C LEU A 97 -6.71 5.66 11.37
N THR A 98 -6.39 5.58 10.07
CA THR A 98 -5.07 5.15 9.57
C THR A 98 -3.98 6.02 10.17
N LEU A 99 -4.14 7.35 10.14
CA LEU A 99 -3.20 8.31 10.73
C LEU A 99 -3.03 8.06 12.23
N LEU A 100 -4.12 7.87 12.98
CA LEU A 100 -4.05 7.62 14.42
C LEU A 100 -3.28 6.33 14.75
N TYR A 101 -3.51 5.24 14.02
CA TYR A 101 -2.74 4.00 14.22
C TYR A 101 -1.29 4.13 13.74
N PHE A 102 -1.06 4.84 12.64
CA PHE A 102 0.28 5.08 12.10
C PHE A 102 1.17 5.85 13.09
N LEU A 103 0.62 6.86 13.78
CA LEU A 103 1.35 7.61 14.80
C LEU A 103 1.69 6.77 16.03
N LYS A 104 0.80 5.84 16.40
CA LYS A 104 0.96 4.95 17.54
C LYS A 104 1.89 3.75 17.28
N LEU A 105 2.37 3.56 16.05
CA LEU A 105 3.37 2.55 15.76
C LEU A 105 4.72 2.96 16.36
N ASP A 106 5.25 2.09 17.21
CA ASP A 106 6.58 2.28 17.78
C ASP A 106 7.62 1.89 16.73
N ILE A 107 8.63 2.73 16.56
CA ILE A 107 9.72 2.49 15.61
C ILE A 107 10.93 2.11 16.45
N PRO A 108 11.77 1.14 16.04
CA PRO A 108 12.98 0.82 16.77
C PRO A 108 13.85 2.06 17.00
N HIS A 109 14.49 2.10 18.17
CA HIS A 109 15.13 3.28 18.74
C HIS A 109 16.17 3.94 17.82
N CYS A 110 16.86 3.18 16.97
CA CYS A 110 17.92 3.69 16.09
C CYS A 110 17.42 4.70 15.04
N VAL A 111 16.12 4.72 14.72
CA VAL A 111 15.55 5.52 13.62
C VAL A 111 14.68 6.68 14.14
N SER A 112 14.61 6.90 15.46
CA SER A 112 13.52 7.63 16.13
C SER A 112 13.05 8.94 15.43
N THR A 113 12.08 8.81 14.53
CA THR A 113 11.37 9.94 13.95
C THR A 113 10.38 10.45 14.99
N SER A 114 10.44 11.75 15.27
CA SER A 114 9.51 12.38 16.22
C SER A 114 8.05 12.12 15.81
N LEU A 115 7.13 12.05 16.77
CA LEU A 115 5.69 11.93 16.48
C LEU A 115 5.19 13.05 15.56
N LYS A 116 5.74 14.27 15.74
CA LYS A 116 5.45 15.43 14.90
C LYS A 116 5.86 15.20 13.44
N THR A 117 7.06 14.66 13.21
CA THR A 117 7.54 14.39 11.85
C THR A 117 6.70 13.32 11.18
N LYS A 118 6.33 12.22 11.87
CA LYS A 118 5.44 11.19 11.31
C LYS A 118 4.09 11.77 10.88
N PHE A 119 3.51 12.64 11.72
CA PHE A 119 2.26 13.34 11.45
C PHE A 119 2.35 14.18 10.18
N TRP A 120 3.39 15.00 10.06
CA TRP A 120 3.59 15.83 8.88
C TRP A 120 3.89 15.03 7.62
N ILE A 121 4.69 13.96 7.70
CA ILE A 121 5.00 13.09 6.57
C ILE A 121 3.72 12.46 6.01
N TYR A 122 2.82 11.97 6.87
CA TYR A 122 1.55 11.40 6.42
C TYR A 122 0.63 12.46 5.81
N LEU A 123 0.48 13.60 6.49
CA LEU A 123 -0.46 14.65 6.09
C LEU A 123 -0.05 15.40 4.83
N PHE A 124 1.24 15.66 4.63
CA PHE A 124 1.75 16.35 3.44
C PHE A 124 2.08 15.41 2.29
N ASN A 125 1.87 14.09 2.44
CA ASN A 125 2.04 13.19 1.31
C ASN A 125 0.92 13.40 0.27
N PRO A 126 1.22 13.93 -0.92
CA PRO A 126 0.22 14.22 -1.93
C PRO A 126 -0.43 12.96 -2.50
N LEU A 127 0.26 11.82 -2.46
CA LEU A 127 -0.23 10.55 -3.00
C LEU A 127 -1.28 9.91 -2.08
N ILE A 128 -1.09 9.98 -0.76
CA ILE A 128 -2.10 9.56 0.21
C ILE A 128 -3.33 10.46 0.11
N PHE A 129 -3.11 11.77 -0.04
CA PHE A 129 -4.22 12.71 -0.22
C PHE A 129 -4.97 12.47 -1.53
N LEU A 130 -4.26 12.22 -2.63
CA LEU A 130 -4.86 11.84 -3.91
C LEU A 130 -5.71 10.58 -3.76
N ASN A 131 -5.21 9.58 -3.03
CA ASN A 131 -5.92 8.34 -2.75
C ASN A 131 -7.25 8.56 -2.00
N LEU A 132 -7.25 9.48 -1.03
CA LEU A 132 -8.45 9.88 -0.30
C LEU A 132 -9.46 10.60 -1.21
N ILE A 133 -9.01 11.58 -1.99
CA ILE A 133 -9.87 12.34 -2.91
C ILE A 133 -10.50 11.41 -3.95
N MET A 134 -9.72 10.44 -4.45
CA MET A 134 -10.16 9.43 -5.40
C MET A 134 -11.05 8.35 -4.78
N ARG A 135 -11.19 8.31 -3.45
CA ARG A 135 -12.03 7.35 -2.72
C ARG A 135 -11.73 5.90 -3.11
N THR A 136 -10.44 5.60 -3.22
CA THR A 136 -10.01 4.27 -3.67
C THR A 136 -10.21 3.24 -2.56
N GLN A 137 -10.47 1.98 -2.93
CA GLN A 137 -10.49 0.86 -1.98
C GLN A 137 -9.18 0.74 -1.20
N PHE A 138 -8.06 1.27 -1.72
CA PHE A 138 -6.76 1.20 -1.06
C PHE A 138 -6.74 1.95 0.29
N VAL A 139 -7.59 2.96 0.50
CA VAL A 139 -7.72 3.62 1.81
C VAL A 139 -8.09 2.61 2.91
N PHE A 140 -8.97 1.65 2.59
CA PHE A 140 -9.36 0.58 3.51
C PHE A 140 -8.27 -0.48 3.66
N THR A 141 -7.63 -0.91 2.57
CA THR A 141 -6.55 -1.92 2.67
C THR A 141 -5.39 -1.36 3.49
N GLN A 142 -4.98 -0.11 3.26
CA GLN A 142 -3.96 0.59 4.04
C GLN A 142 -4.32 0.65 5.53
N PHE A 143 -5.57 0.98 5.85
CA PHE A 143 -6.07 0.98 7.23
C PHE A 143 -5.88 -0.37 7.91
N PHE A 144 -6.35 -1.44 7.28
CA PHE A 144 -6.29 -2.77 7.86
C PHE A 144 -4.86 -3.31 7.98
N ILE A 145 -3.96 -2.96 7.04
CA ILE A 145 -2.52 -3.26 7.14
C ILE A 145 -1.90 -2.56 8.35
N ILE A 146 -2.10 -1.25 8.50
CA ILE A 146 -1.53 -0.46 9.61
C ILE A 146 -2.12 -0.92 10.95
N MET A 147 -3.43 -1.19 11.00
CA MET A 147 -4.12 -1.71 12.19
C MET A 147 -3.58 -3.09 12.59
N ALA A 148 -3.31 -3.98 11.62
CA ALA A 148 -2.70 -5.28 11.87
C ALA A 148 -1.30 -5.13 12.46
N LEU A 149 -0.44 -4.29 11.87
CA LEU A 149 0.91 -4.04 12.35
C LEU A 149 0.91 -3.46 13.78
N TYR A 150 0.00 -2.54 14.07
CA TYR A 150 -0.12 -1.94 15.41
C TYR A 150 -0.48 -2.97 16.48
N TYR A 151 -1.46 -3.84 16.20
CA TYR A 151 -1.84 -4.88 17.16
C TYR A 151 -0.81 -6.01 17.24
N CYS A 152 -0.11 -6.32 16.15
CA CYS A 152 1.04 -7.23 16.15
C CYS A 152 2.16 -6.72 17.06
N GLN A 153 2.46 -5.42 17.04
CA GLN A 153 3.47 -4.83 17.91
C GLN A 153 3.04 -4.83 19.39
N ASN A 154 1.78 -4.46 19.64
CA ASN A 154 1.22 -4.32 20.98
C ASN A 154 0.62 -5.62 21.55
N TYR A 155 1.00 -6.77 20.99
CA TYR A 155 0.43 -8.07 21.36
C TYR A 155 0.61 -8.47 22.83
N LYS A 156 1.62 -7.89 23.51
CA LYS A 156 1.89 -8.17 24.92
C LYS A 156 0.91 -7.50 25.88
N LEU A 157 0.30 -6.38 25.48
CA LEU A 157 -0.61 -5.61 26.33
C LEU A 157 -1.93 -6.35 26.58
N ASN A 158 -2.42 -7.08 25.58
CA ASN A 158 -3.69 -7.80 25.68
C ASN A 158 -3.67 -9.02 24.76
N LYS A 159 -4.11 -10.18 25.26
CA LYS A 159 -4.24 -11.42 24.48
C LYS A 159 -5.15 -11.23 23.26
N TYR A 160 -6.18 -10.37 23.37
CA TYR A 160 -7.09 -10.08 22.26
C TYR A 160 -6.42 -9.37 21.07
N HIS A 161 -5.25 -8.74 21.25
CA HIS A 161 -4.53 -8.09 20.16
C HIS A 161 -4.03 -9.08 19.11
N VAL A 162 -3.71 -10.32 19.48
CA VAL A 162 -3.34 -11.36 18.51
C VAL A 162 -4.48 -11.59 17.53
N TYR A 163 -5.70 -11.82 18.04
CA TYR A 163 -6.89 -12.03 17.21
C TYR A 163 -7.25 -10.79 16.38
N LYS A 164 -7.19 -9.59 16.97
CA LYS A 164 -7.45 -8.34 16.24
C LYS A 164 -6.46 -8.13 15.10
N ALA A 165 -5.19 -8.45 15.29
CA ALA A 165 -4.18 -8.39 14.23
C ALA A 165 -4.49 -9.38 13.11
N SER A 166 -4.80 -10.64 13.46
CA SER A 166 -5.14 -11.69 12.49
C SER A 166 -6.40 -11.37 11.67
N ILE A 167 -7.44 -10.82 12.31
CA ILE A 167 -8.67 -10.39 11.62
C ILE A 167 -8.38 -9.20 10.71
N SER A 168 -7.60 -8.21 11.18
CA SER A 168 -7.26 -7.03 10.38
C SER A 168 -6.49 -7.42 9.13
N ILE A 169 -5.44 -8.26 9.25
CA ILE A 169 -4.70 -8.72 8.08
C ILE A 169 -5.57 -9.62 7.19
N ALA A 170 -6.48 -10.42 7.74
CA ALA A 170 -7.45 -11.19 6.94
C ALA A 170 -8.34 -10.29 6.09
N ILE A 171 -8.83 -9.17 6.62
CA ILE A 171 -9.62 -8.20 5.86
C ILE A 171 -8.77 -7.53 4.78
N ALA A 172 -7.51 -7.16 5.09
CA ALA A 172 -6.59 -6.62 4.08
C ALA A 172 -6.32 -7.62 2.93
N THR A 173 -6.19 -8.91 3.25
CA THR A 173 -6.01 -9.98 2.25
C THR A 173 -7.27 -10.32 1.47
N TYR A 174 -8.44 -10.10 2.07
CA TYR A 174 -9.72 -10.23 1.39
C TYR A 174 -9.91 -9.11 0.35
N LEU A 175 -9.52 -7.88 0.68
CA LEU A 175 -9.61 -6.75 -0.23
C LEU A 175 -8.55 -6.79 -1.34
N ASP A 176 -7.34 -7.25 -1.03
CA ASP A 176 -6.28 -7.48 -2.01
C ASP A 176 -5.52 -8.77 -1.67
N ILE A 177 -5.68 -9.79 -2.52
CA ILE A 177 -5.13 -11.14 -2.33
C ILE A 177 -3.60 -11.15 -2.20
N TYR A 178 -2.93 -10.16 -2.79
CA TYR A 178 -1.47 -10.06 -2.77
C TYR A 178 -0.91 -9.81 -1.37
N ASN A 179 -1.73 -9.31 -0.44
CA ASN A 179 -1.32 -9.13 0.96
C ASN A 179 -1.13 -10.44 1.74
N ILE A 180 -1.41 -11.62 1.16
CA ILE A 180 -1.31 -12.90 1.87
C ILE A 180 0.11 -13.16 2.39
N GLY A 181 1.14 -12.70 1.66
CA GLY A 181 2.52 -12.78 2.09
C GLY A 181 2.81 -11.98 3.38
N LEU A 182 2.12 -10.86 3.59
CA LEU A 182 2.26 -10.05 4.81
C LEU A 182 1.75 -10.78 6.05
N ALA A 183 0.70 -11.60 5.91
CA ALA A 183 0.19 -12.41 7.01
C ALA A 183 1.26 -13.36 7.56
N LEU A 184 2.14 -13.88 6.71
CA LEU A 184 3.29 -14.69 7.14
C LEU A 184 4.29 -13.84 7.94
N ILE A 185 4.65 -12.65 7.45
CA ILE A 185 5.58 -11.74 8.16
C ILE A 185 5.03 -11.33 9.53
N CYS A 186 3.72 -11.10 9.64
CA CYS A 186 3.08 -10.77 10.92
C CYS A 186 3.34 -11.83 12.01
N LEU A 187 3.62 -13.10 11.66
CA LEU A 187 3.95 -14.13 12.63
C LEU A 187 5.31 -13.91 13.32
N ASN A 188 6.22 -13.15 12.72
CA ASN A 188 7.52 -12.84 13.31
C ASN A 188 7.41 -11.94 14.54
N PHE A 189 6.32 -11.17 14.68
CA PHE A 189 6.05 -10.39 15.90
C PHE A 189 5.82 -11.29 17.12
N PHE A 190 5.24 -12.48 16.92
CA PHE A 190 4.92 -13.40 18.01
C PHE A 190 6.11 -14.31 18.32
N LYS A 191 6.64 -14.25 19.55
CA LYS A 191 7.75 -15.12 19.99
C LYS A 191 7.28 -16.53 20.40
N LYS A 192 6.09 -16.67 21.00
CA LYS A 192 5.58 -17.95 21.50
C LYS A 192 4.90 -18.76 20.40
N PHE A 193 5.17 -20.07 20.34
CA PHE A 193 4.54 -20.97 19.38
C PHE A 193 3.00 -20.98 19.46
N ASN A 194 2.45 -21.00 20.67
CA ASN A 194 0.99 -20.96 20.88
C ASN A 194 0.34 -19.70 20.28
N GLN A 195 1.01 -18.54 20.35
CA GLN A 195 0.48 -17.29 19.78
C GLN A 195 0.53 -17.31 18.25
N ARG A 196 1.59 -17.87 17.66
CA ARG A 196 1.67 -18.08 16.20
C ARG A 196 0.54 -18.98 15.72
N LYS A 197 0.33 -20.11 16.40
CA LYS A 197 -0.76 -21.05 16.10
C LYS A 197 -2.14 -20.40 16.22
N GLN A 198 -2.37 -19.61 17.28
CA GLN A 198 -3.62 -18.87 17.45
C GLN A 198 -3.83 -17.85 16.33
N SER A 199 -2.79 -17.10 15.97
CA SER A 199 -2.85 -16.12 14.88
C SER A 199 -3.12 -16.77 13.53
N THR A 200 -2.47 -17.89 13.20
CA THR A 200 -2.68 -18.58 11.91
C THR A 200 -4.09 -19.16 11.81
N ILE A 201 -4.58 -19.82 12.88
CA ILE A 201 -5.94 -20.35 12.92
C ILE A 201 -6.95 -19.21 12.79
N CYS A 202 -6.76 -18.11 13.53
CA CYS A 202 -7.65 -16.95 13.47
C CYS A 202 -7.64 -16.29 12.07
N PHE A 203 -6.48 -16.16 11.46
CA PHE A 203 -6.36 -15.62 10.10
C PHE A 203 -7.10 -16.49 9.08
N ILE A 204 -6.83 -17.80 9.07
CA ILE A 204 -7.47 -18.74 8.14
C ILE A 204 -8.99 -18.73 8.34
N THR A 205 -9.46 -18.83 9.59
CA THR A 205 -10.89 -18.84 9.90
C THR A 205 -11.59 -17.54 9.54
N ALA A 206 -10.96 -16.38 9.80
CA ALA A 206 -11.52 -15.09 9.40
C ALA A 206 -11.58 -14.95 7.87
N LEU A 207 -10.52 -15.33 7.17
CA LEU A 207 -10.44 -15.24 5.72
C LEU A 207 -11.46 -16.17 5.03
N THR A 208 -11.58 -17.42 5.49
CA THR A 208 -12.57 -18.36 4.95
C THR A 208 -13.99 -17.89 5.21
N LEU A 209 -14.27 -17.31 6.39
CA LEU A 209 -15.57 -16.75 6.71
C LEU A 209 -15.90 -15.54 5.82
N LEU A 210 -14.96 -14.63 5.59
CA LEU A 210 -15.15 -13.48 4.67
C LEU A 210 -15.46 -13.94 3.24
N TYR A 211 -14.71 -14.91 2.72
CA TYR A 211 -14.97 -15.47 1.39
C TYR A 211 -16.29 -16.25 1.33
N PHE A 212 -16.63 -17.00 2.38
CA PHE A 212 -17.89 -17.74 2.44
C PHE A 212 -19.11 -16.80 2.43
N ILE A 213 -19.09 -15.73 3.24
CA ILE A 213 -20.16 -14.73 3.23
C ILE A 213 -20.22 -14.03 1.86
N SER A 214 -19.07 -13.70 1.27
CA SER A 214 -19.01 -13.08 -0.06
C SER A 214 -19.60 -13.97 -1.15
N TYR A 215 -19.30 -15.27 -1.11
CA TYR A 215 -19.85 -16.26 -2.03
C TYR A 215 -21.37 -16.40 -1.89
N ARG A 216 -21.91 -16.27 -0.67
CA ARG A 216 -23.35 -16.24 -0.43
C ARG A 216 -24.03 -14.99 -0.99
N ILE A 217 -23.35 -13.85 -1.02
CA ILE A 217 -23.86 -12.60 -1.59
C ILE A 217 -23.83 -12.67 -3.12
N ASN A 218 -22.70 -13.06 -3.69
CA ASN A 218 -22.52 -13.22 -5.13
C ASN A 218 -21.47 -14.29 -5.39
N SER A 219 -21.83 -15.41 -6.01
CA SER A 219 -20.90 -16.50 -6.33
C SER A 219 -19.87 -16.12 -7.39
N ASN A 220 -20.23 -15.23 -8.31
CA ASN A 220 -19.42 -14.92 -9.50
C ASN A 220 -18.22 -14.01 -9.18
N PHE A 221 -18.11 -13.49 -7.95
CA PHE A 221 -16.99 -12.65 -7.54
C PHE A 221 -15.64 -13.35 -7.62
N ILE A 222 -15.60 -14.69 -7.46
CA ILE A 222 -14.38 -15.47 -7.58
C ILE A 222 -13.81 -15.30 -8.99
N ASP A 223 -14.65 -15.45 -10.01
CA ASP A 223 -14.22 -15.33 -11.40
C ASP A 223 -13.97 -13.89 -11.83
N ASN A 224 -14.84 -12.97 -11.41
CA ASN A 224 -14.83 -11.58 -11.84
C ASN A 224 -13.81 -10.71 -11.11
N VAL A 225 -13.49 -11.02 -9.87
CA VAL A 225 -12.58 -10.20 -9.05
C VAL A 225 -11.27 -10.95 -8.84
N ILE A 226 -11.30 -12.11 -8.18
CA ILE A 226 -10.08 -12.81 -7.77
C ILE A 226 -9.36 -13.37 -9.00
N LEU A 227 -10.05 -14.19 -9.80
CA LEU A 227 -9.47 -14.85 -10.94
C LEU A 227 -9.16 -13.87 -12.07
N SER A 228 -9.99 -12.84 -12.27
CA SER A 228 -9.71 -11.77 -13.22
C SER A 228 -8.47 -10.96 -12.85
N CYS A 229 -8.25 -10.77 -11.54
CA CYS A 229 -7.04 -10.14 -11.03
C CYS A 229 -5.80 -11.03 -11.28
N VAL A 230 -5.81 -12.26 -10.75
CA VAL A 230 -4.67 -13.19 -10.79
C VAL A 230 -4.33 -13.65 -12.21
N LEU A 231 -5.34 -13.95 -13.04
CA LEU A 231 -5.13 -14.34 -14.43
C LEU A 231 -4.97 -13.15 -15.37
N PHE A 232 -4.99 -11.92 -14.86
CA PHE A 232 -4.86 -10.71 -15.67
C PHE A 232 -5.79 -10.75 -16.91
N LYS A 233 -7.09 -10.95 -16.65
CA LYS A 233 -8.10 -11.08 -17.72
C LYS A 233 -8.38 -9.73 -18.39
N GLU A 234 -8.39 -8.65 -17.61
CA GLU A 234 -8.60 -7.29 -18.08
C GLU A 234 -7.27 -6.59 -18.37
N GLN A 235 -6.87 -6.53 -19.64
CA GLN A 235 -5.64 -5.86 -20.05
C GLN A 235 -5.92 -4.37 -20.28
N TYR A 236 -5.74 -3.54 -19.26
CA TYR A 236 -5.84 -2.07 -19.37
C TYR A 236 -4.53 -1.39 -18.96
N PRO A 237 -4.22 -0.22 -19.54
CA PRO A 237 -3.04 0.54 -19.17
C PRO A 237 -3.11 0.93 -17.69
N ASN A 238 -2.02 0.67 -16.97
CA ASN A 238 -1.86 1.05 -15.57
C ASN A 238 -0.38 1.34 -15.27
N ILE A 239 -0.06 1.70 -14.04
CA ILE A 239 1.32 2.03 -13.63
C ILE A 239 2.23 0.80 -13.40
N GLY A 240 1.69 -0.41 -13.55
CA GLY A 240 2.39 -1.67 -13.36
C GLY A 240 3.05 -2.22 -14.61
N LEU A 241 3.83 -3.30 -14.43
CA LEU A 241 4.62 -3.93 -15.50
C LEU A 241 3.79 -4.81 -16.45
N TRP A 242 2.63 -5.30 -15.99
CA TRP A 242 1.93 -6.39 -16.67
C TRP A 242 1.29 -5.99 -17.98
N TRP A 243 0.59 -4.85 -18.00
CA TRP A 243 -0.32 -4.52 -19.11
C TRP A 243 0.38 -4.53 -20.46
N TYR A 244 1.46 -3.77 -20.60
CA TYR A 244 2.18 -3.64 -21.86
C TYR A 244 2.94 -4.92 -22.20
N PHE A 245 3.59 -5.54 -21.21
CA PHE A 245 4.33 -6.79 -21.40
C PHE A 245 3.43 -7.90 -21.95
N PHE A 246 2.22 -8.07 -21.41
CA PHE A 246 1.27 -9.08 -21.90
C PHE A 246 0.51 -8.66 -23.16
N THR A 247 0.47 -7.37 -23.50
CA THR A 247 -0.05 -6.89 -24.80
C THR A 247 0.89 -7.29 -25.93
N GLU A 248 2.19 -7.07 -25.76
CA GLU A 248 3.23 -7.39 -26.77
C GLU A 248 3.53 -8.90 -26.87
N MET A 249 3.16 -9.69 -25.87
CA MET A 249 3.45 -11.11 -25.83
C MET A 249 2.53 -11.95 -26.73
N PHE A 250 3.13 -12.88 -27.47
CA PHE A 250 2.42 -13.92 -28.23
C PHE A 250 1.51 -14.76 -27.32
N GLN A 251 0.34 -15.11 -27.83
CA GLN A 251 -0.75 -15.68 -27.05
C GLN A 251 -0.38 -17.01 -26.38
N GLU A 252 0.42 -17.81 -27.07
CA GLU A 252 0.87 -19.15 -26.66
C GLU A 252 1.68 -19.09 -25.35
N TYR A 253 2.43 -18.01 -25.12
CA TYR A 253 3.30 -17.88 -23.94
C TYR A 253 2.63 -17.14 -22.77
N ARG A 254 1.49 -16.45 -22.99
CA ARG A 254 0.87 -15.58 -21.97
C ARG A 254 0.60 -16.32 -20.67
N ASN A 255 0.05 -17.53 -20.73
CA ASN A 255 -0.29 -18.29 -19.53
C ASN A 255 0.95 -18.69 -18.72
N PHE A 256 2.04 -19.08 -19.38
CA PHE A 256 3.30 -19.38 -18.72
C PHE A 256 3.85 -18.15 -18.00
N PHE A 257 3.92 -17.00 -18.67
CA PHE A 257 4.45 -15.79 -18.03
C PHE A 257 3.52 -15.22 -16.95
N LYS A 258 2.20 -15.36 -17.06
CA LYS A 258 1.26 -15.03 -15.97
C LYS A 258 1.55 -15.84 -14.71
N PHE A 259 1.88 -17.13 -14.86
CA PHE A 259 2.32 -17.96 -13.74
C PHE A 259 3.64 -17.46 -13.15
N VAL A 260 4.64 -17.18 -14.01
CA VAL A 260 5.96 -16.68 -13.57
C VAL A 260 5.83 -15.35 -12.82
N PHE A 261 5.10 -14.37 -13.35
CA PHE A 261 4.97 -13.04 -12.72
C PHE A 261 4.20 -13.10 -11.39
N ASN A 262 3.14 -13.92 -11.29
CA ASN A 262 2.48 -14.17 -10.02
C ASN A 262 3.45 -14.83 -9.02
N GLY A 263 4.23 -15.83 -9.44
CA GLY A 263 5.26 -16.45 -8.61
C GLY A 263 6.31 -15.44 -8.13
N TYR A 264 6.74 -14.54 -9.02
CA TYR A 264 7.73 -13.50 -8.73
C TYR A 264 7.23 -12.48 -7.70
N SER A 265 5.91 -12.20 -7.69
CA SER A 265 5.30 -11.38 -6.63
C SER A 265 5.51 -11.97 -5.24
N TYR A 266 5.62 -13.30 -5.11
CA TYR A 266 5.75 -14.00 -3.82
C TYR A 266 7.14 -14.58 -3.53
N ILE A 267 8.09 -14.50 -4.47
CA ILE A 267 9.41 -15.15 -4.35
C ILE A 267 10.19 -14.71 -3.10
N PHE A 268 10.01 -13.45 -2.66
CA PHE A 268 10.67 -12.90 -1.48
C PHE A 268 9.89 -13.05 -0.16
N VAL A 269 8.72 -13.68 -0.15
CA VAL A 269 7.95 -13.90 1.09
C VAL A 269 8.76 -14.69 2.12
N ILE A 270 9.32 -15.84 1.72
CA ILE A 270 10.12 -16.70 2.62
C ILE A 270 11.46 -16.04 2.97
N PRO A 271 12.26 -15.54 2.01
CA PRO A 271 13.51 -14.84 2.32
C PRO A 271 13.35 -13.69 3.31
N VAL A 272 12.35 -12.81 3.12
CA VAL A 272 12.10 -11.67 4.02
C VAL A 272 11.64 -12.16 5.39
N PHE A 273 10.78 -13.18 5.44
CA PHE A 273 10.34 -13.80 6.70
C PHE A 273 11.52 -14.35 7.52
N LEU A 274 12.51 -14.97 6.88
CA LEU A 274 13.66 -15.52 7.57
C LEU A 274 14.69 -14.45 7.94
N ARG A 275 15.06 -13.57 7.00
CA ARG A 275 16.14 -12.58 7.20
C ARG A 275 15.75 -11.50 8.20
N PHE A 276 14.55 -10.94 8.09
CA PHE A 276 14.13 -9.77 8.89
C PHE A 276 13.25 -10.15 10.09
N LYS A 277 13.45 -11.34 10.66
CA LYS A 277 12.72 -11.83 11.84
C LYS A 277 12.81 -10.88 13.05
N HIS A 278 13.94 -10.20 13.21
CA HIS A 278 14.17 -9.23 14.29
C HIS A 278 13.57 -7.84 14.00
N TYR A 279 13.26 -7.55 12.74
CA TYR A 279 12.70 -6.28 12.27
C TYR A 279 11.39 -6.49 11.51
N PRO A 280 10.35 -7.10 12.13
CA PRO A 280 9.17 -7.56 11.40
C PRO A 280 8.31 -6.40 10.86
N LEU A 281 8.35 -5.22 11.49
CA LEU A 281 7.68 -4.01 11.00
C LEU A 281 8.28 -3.56 9.66
N GLN A 282 9.60 -3.35 9.60
CA GLN A 282 10.27 -2.96 8.36
C GLN A 282 10.24 -4.07 7.31
N GLY A 283 10.39 -5.33 7.74
CA GLY A 283 10.26 -6.49 6.86
C GLY A 283 8.89 -6.52 6.15
N SER A 284 7.82 -6.12 6.83
CA SER A 284 6.49 -6.04 6.21
C SER A 284 6.42 -5.02 5.08
N VAL A 285 7.04 -3.86 5.24
CA VAL A 285 7.07 -2.81 4.19
C VAL A 285 7.99 -3.19 3.04
N ILE A 286 9.12 -3.82 3.33
CA ILE A 286 10.03 -4.35 2.30
C ILE A 286 9.28 -5.36 1.42
N LEU A 287 8.54 -6.30 2.03
CA LEU A 287 7.74 -7.24 1.25
C LEU A 287 6.59 -6.56 0.52
N PHE A 288 5.88 -5.62 1.16
CA PHE A 288 4.80 -4.89 0.51
C PHE A 288 5.29 -4.11 -0.71
N THR A 289 6.47 -3.48 -0.62
CA THR A 289 7.12 -2.78 -1.72
C THR A 289 7.47 -3.74 -2.86
N TRP A 290 8.07 -4.89 -2.54
CA TRP A 290 8.35 -5.94 -3.52
C TRP A 290 7.09 -6.40 -4.26
N ILE A 291 6.05 -6.75 -3.52
CA ILE A 291 4.77 -7.19 -4.07
C ILE A 291 4.17 -6.10 -4.97
N THR A 292 4.19 -4.84 -4.53
CA THR A 292 3.65 -3.71 -5.30
C THR A 292 4.37 -3.53 -6.64
N MET A 293 5.69 -3.78 -6.71
CA MET A 293 6.44 -3.67 -7.97
C MET A 293 6.01 -4.71 -9.01
N PHE A 294 5.60 -5.91 -8.57
CA PHE A 294 5.40 -7.06 -9.47
C PHE A 294 3.97 -7.55 -9.57
N LYS A 295 3.03 -7.02 -8.77
CA LYS A 295 1.61 -7.37 -8.89
C LYS A 295 0.99 -6.75 -10.17
N PRO A 296 -0.10 -7.31 -10.69
CA PRO A 296 -0.69 -6.89 -11.97
C PRO A 296 -1.26 -5.48 -11.99
N TYR A 297 -1.79 -5.03 -10.84
CA TYR A 297 -2.58 -3.81 -10.73
C TYR A 297 -2.12 -2.95 -9.54
N PRO A 298 -0.88 -2.41 -9.58
CA PRO A 298 -0.41 -1.50 -8.56
C PRO A 298 -1.09 -0.15 -8.66
N THR A 299 -1.20 0.55 -7.53
CA THR A 299 -1.84 1.87 -7.44
C THR A 299 -0.93 2.92 -6.84
N VAL A 300 -1.20 4.20 -7.15
CA VAL A 300 -0.39 5.31 -6.60
C VAL A 300 -0.55 5.47 -5.09
N GLY A 301 -1.70 5.04 -4.54
CA GLY A 301 -1.89 5.00 -3.08
C GLY A 301 -0.86 4.14 -2.37
N GLU A 302 -0.45 3.03 -2.99
CA GLU A 302 0.56 2.12 -2.44
C GLU A 302 1.94 2.77 -2.39
N LEU A 303 2.31 3.48 -3.45
CA LEU A 303 3.51 4.32 -3.46
C LEU A 303 3.48 5.35 -2.34
N GLY A 304 2.32 5.99 -2.13
CA GLY A 304 2.11 6.92 -1.02
C GLY A 304 2.41 6.27 0.34
N PHE A 305 1.88 5.08 0.59
CA PHE A 305 2.16 4.32 1.81
C PHE A 305 3.65 3.92 1.91
N ILE A 306 4.22 3.39 0.84
CA ILE A 306 5.64 2.96 0.76
C ILE A 306 6.57 4.13 1.10
N LEU A 307 6.38 5.31 0.49
CA LEU A 307 7.22 6.49 0.74
C LEU A 307 7.04 7.03 2.16
N THR A 308 5.81 7.02 2.68
CA THR A 308 5.52 7.45 4.05
C THR A 308 6.23 6.55 5.06
N ALA A 309 6.14 5.24 4.87
CA ALA A 309 6.82 4.25 5.69
C ALA A 309 8.33 4.32 5.51
N PHE A 310 8.83 4.55 4.29
CA PHE A 310 10.24 4.70 3.98
C PHE A 310 10.88 5.82 4.80
N VAL A 311 10.32 7.03 4.70
CA VAL A 311 10.86 8.21 5.40
C VAL A 311 10.64 8.12 6.91
N SER A 312 9.58 7.44 7.37
CA SER A 312 9.26 7.38 8.79
C SER A 312 9.99 6.26 9.53
N TRP A 313 10.13 5.07 8.94
CA TRP A 313 10.53 3.82 9.62
C TRP A 313 11.96 3.36 9.29
N PHE A 314 12.63 4.03 8.35
CA PHE A 314 14.01 3.76 7.96
C PHE A 314 14.89 4.99 8.17
N ASP A 315 16.18 4.78 8.45
CA ASP A 315 17.12 5.86 8.70
C ASP A 315 17.63 6.45 7.37
N MET A 316 17.13 7.65 7.08
CA MET A 316 17.41 8.43 5.88
C MET A 316 18.82 9.06 5.85
N ASN A 317 19.58 9.00 6.95
CA ASN A 317 20.95 9.51 7.00
C ASN A 317 21.95 8.55 6.35
N ILE A 318 21.67 7.25 6.39
CA ILE A 318 22.49 6.18 5.81
C ILE A 318 22.34 6.14 4.27
N ILE A 319 21.20 6.61 3.77
CA ILE A 319 20.83 6.49 2.36
C ILE A 319 21.42 7.67 1.57
N GLU A 320 22.57 7.43 0.96
CA GLU A 320 23.33 8.42 0.17
C GLU A 320 22.54 8.94 -1.04
N ASN A 321 21.94 8.04 -1.84
CA ASN A 321 21.31 8.38 -3.12
C ASN A 321 19.83 8.82 -3.01
N LYS A 322 19.41 9.32 -1.84
CA LYS A 322 18.01 9.70 -1.58
C LYS A 322 17.45 10.78 -2.52
N LEU A 323 18.29 11.71 -2.96
CA LEU A 323 17.89 12.74 -3.94
C LEU A 323 17.56 12.12 -5.30
N ILE A 324 18.42 11.22 -5.80
CA ILE A 324 18.21 10.53 -7.08
C ILE A 324 16.94 9.68 -7.01
N MET A 325 16.76 8.94 -5.91
CA MET A 325 15.54 8.15 -5.67
C MET A 325 14.28 9.02 -5.74
N GLY A 326 14.26 10.15 -5.02
CA GLY A 326 13.12 11.06 -5.00
C GLY A 326 12.86 11.71 -6.36
N LEU A 327 13.91 12.14 -7.06
CA LEU A 327 13.80 12.75 -8.38
C LEU A 327 13.27 11.77 -9.43
N LEU A 328 13.70 10.51 -9.42
CA LEU A 328 13.19 9.48 -10.34
C LEU A 328 11.70 9.19 -10.12
N VAL A 329 11.28 9.07 -8.85
CA VAL A 329 9.87 8.87 -8.52
C VAL A 329 9.04 10.10 -8.94
N MET A 330 9.50 11.31 -8.65
CA MET A 330 8.81 12.54 -9.07
C MET A 330 8.75 12.68 -10.59
N HIS A 331 9.85 12.39 -11.28
CA HIS A 331 9.95 12.43 -12.74
C HIS A 331 8.92 11.48 -13.39
N SER A 332 8.81 10.25 -12.89
CA SER A 332 7.81 9.31 -13.38
C SER A 332 6.38 9.75 -13.07
N LEU A 333 6.09 10.20 -11.85
CA LEU A 333 4.75 10.65 -11.46
C LEU A 333 4.24 11.86 -12.26
N VAL A 334 5.13 12.77 -12.64
CA VAL A 334 4.78 13.94 -13.45
C VAL A 334 4.54 13.55 -14.91
N LEU A 335 5.36 12.67 -15.47
CA LEU A 335 5.31 12.35 -16.90
C LEU A 335 4.34 11.23 -17.25
N LEU A 336 3.99 10.34 -16.32
CA LEU A 336 2.92 9.35 -16.51
C LEU A 336 1.60 9.98 -17.01
N PRO A 337 1.00 10.98 -16.33
CA PRO A 337 -0.23 11.62 -16.82
C PRO A 337 -0.04 12.35 -18.14
N VAL A 338 1.12 12.97 -18.35
CA VAL A 338 1.42 13.70 -19.60
C VAL A 338 1.43 12.74 -20.78
N PHE A 339 2.18 11.63 -20.70
CA PHE A 339 2.25 10.66 -21.80
C PHE A 339 0.95 9.88 -21.96
N TYR A 340 0.23 9.59 -20.89
CA TYR A 340 -1.09 8.99 -20.99
C TYR A 340 -2.06 9.91 -21.74
N HIS A 341 -2.08 11.21 -21.42
CA HIS A 341 -2.93 12.18 -22.11
C HIS A 341 -2.54 12.32 -23.59
N LEU A 342 -1.25 12.44 -23.90
CA LEU A 342 -0.77 12.52 -25.29
C LEU A 342 -1.15 11.28 -26.10
N TRP A 343 -1.11 10.10 -25.48
CA TRP A 343 -1.47 8.84 -26.12
C TRP A 343 -2.98 8.65 -26.26
N ILE A 344 -3.73 8.68 -25.16
CA ILE A 344 -5.16 8.32 -25.14
C ILE A 344 -6.05 9.47 -25.57
N THR A 345 -5.78 10.70 -25.11
CA THR A 345 -6.68 11.84 -25.36
C THR A 345 -6.34 12.57 -26.64
N VAL A 346 -5.06 12.90 -26.85
CA VAL A 346 -4.61 13.67 -28.01
C VAL A 346 -4.34 12.77 -29.21
N GLY A 347 -4.00 11.50 -29.00
CA GLY A 347 -3.66 10.55 -30.07
C GLY A 347 -2.34 10.85 -30.79
N SER A 348 -1.51 11.74 -30.24
CA SER A 348 -0.20 12.12 -30.81
C SER A 348 0.97 11.33 -30.20
N GLY A 349 0.78 10.74 -29.02
CA GLY A 349 1.79 9.95 -28.31
C GLY A 349 1.64 8.45 -28.55
N ASN A 350 2.76 7.73 -28.55
CA ASN A 350 2.78 6.26 -28.56
C ASN A 350 2.67 5.70 -27.12
N SER A 351 1.95 4.57 -26.94
CA SER A 351 1.87 3.81 -25.67
C SER A 351 3.23 3.48 -25.09
N ASN A 352 4.25 3.31 -25.93
CA ASN A 352 5.63 3.03 -25.53
C ASN A 352 6.20 4.12 -24.60
N PHE A 353 5.84 5.39 -24.80
CA PHE A 353 6.32 6.47 -23.93
C PHE A 353 5.70 6.38 -22.54
N PHE A 354 4.41 6.07 -22.46
CA PHE A 354 3.74 5.83 -21.19
C PHE A 354 4.38 4.63 -20.47
N TYR A 355 4.59 3.51 -21.17
CA TYR A 355 5.23 2.33 -20.60
C TYR A 355 6.67 2.57 -20.17
N ALA A 356 7.46 3.33 -20.94
CA ALA A 356 8.82 3.72 -20.55
C ALA A 356 8.83 4.42 -19.18
N MET A 357 7.84 5.29 -18.90
CA MET A 357 7.72 5.93 -17.60
C MET A 357 7.28 4.97 -16.49
N THR A 358 6.48 3.94 -16.80
CA THR A 358 6.19 2.87 -15.81
C THR A 358 7.46 2.08 -15.44
N LEU A 359 8.38 1.86 -16.39
CA LEU A 359 9.67 1.24 -16.09
C LEU A 359 10.53 2.13 -15.20
N VAL A 360 10.62 3.43 -15.50
CA VAL A 360 11.32 4.40 -14.64
C VAL A 360 10.72 4.46 -13.24
N TYR A 361 9.38 4.42 -13.14
CA TYR A 361 8.67 4.33 -11.87
C TYR A 361 9.09 3.10 -11.05
N VAL A 362 9.10 1.91 -11.68
CA VAL A 362 9.50 0.66 -11.01
C VAL A 362 10.98 0.67 -10.63
N ILE A 363 11.87 1.26 -11.45
CA ILE A 363 13.28 1.47 -11.08
C ILE A 363 13.37 2.38 -9.84
N GLY A 364 12.58 3.45 -9.78
CA GLY A 364 12.48 4.31 -8.60
C GLY A 364 12.07 3.52 -7.34
N LEU A 365 11.04 2.68 -7.45
CA LEU A 365 10.62 1.78 -6.36
C LEU A 365 11.70 0.77 -5.97
N ALA A 366 12.44 0.21 -6.94
CA ALA A 366 13.54 -0.71 -6.69
C ALA A 366 14.66 -0.03 -5.88
N LEU A 367 15.00 1.22 -6.22
CA LEU A 367 16.00 1.98 -5.47
C LEU A 367 15.51 2.32 -4.05
N VAL A 368 14.22 2.64 -3.87
CA VAL A 368 13.63 2.83 -2.54
C VAL A 368 13.69 1.54 -1.72
N LEU A 369 13.37 0.39 -2.31
CA LEU A 369 13.51 -0.92 -1.68
C LEU A 369 14.96 -1.22 -1.26
N LEU A 370 15.94 -0.95 -2.13
CA LEU A 370 17.35 -1.10 -1.82
C LEU A 370 17.76 -0.16 -0.67
N GLY A 371 17.26 1.06 -0.65
CA GLY A 371 17.45 2.01 0.45
C GLY A 371 16.91 1.48 1.78
N MET A 372 15.71 0.88 1.77
CA MET A 372 15.12 0.22 2.95
C MET A 372 16.02 -0.89 3.48
N ILE A 373 16.49 -1.76 2.59
CA ILE A 373 17.37 -2.89 2.95
C ILE A 373 18.71 -2.38 3.48
N LYS A 374 19.36 -1.42 2.80
CA LYS A 374 20.64 -0.82 3.23
C LYS A 374 20.51 -0.22 4.63
N SER A 375 19.43 0.52 4.90
CA SER A 375 19.20 1.12 6.23
C SER A 375 19.12 0.06 7.33
N LEU A 376 18.42 -1.05 7.11
CA LEU A 376 18.34 -2.13 8.09
C LEU A 376 19.66 -2.85 8.31
N LEU A 377 20.35 -3.23 7.22
CA LEU A 377 21.62 -3.95 7.31
C LEU A 377 22.71 -3.11 7.97
N TYR A 378 22.73 -1.80 7.71
CA TYR A 378 23.67 -0.89 8.35
C TYR A 378 23.38 -0.72 9.86
N ASN A 379 22.12 -0.60 10.24
CA ASN A 379 21.74 -0.54 11.66
C ASN A 379 22.11 -1.84 12.41
N GLU A 380 21.91 -3.00 11.76
CA GLU A 380 22.33 -4.30 12.29
C GLU A 380 23.85 -4.36 12.45
N TYR A 381 24.61 -3.92 11.44
CA TYR A 381 26.07 -3.84 11.49
C TYR A 381 26.58 -2.96 12.63
N ILE A 382 25.98 -1.78 12.84
CA ILE A 382 26.33 -0.89 13.96
C ILE A 382 26.04 -1.58 15.28
N SER A 383 24.85 -2.18 15.43
CA SER A 383 24.49 -2.84 16.69
C SER A 383 25.45 -3.97 17.07
N ILE A 384 25.96 -4.73 16.09
CA ILE A 384 26.90 -5.82 16.35
C ILE A 384 28.30 -5.25 16.67
N ASN A 385 28.81 -4.32 15.85
CA ASN A 385 30.21 -3.89 15.95
C ASN A 385 30.47 -2.72 16.92
N CYS A 386 29.44 -1.95 17.29
CA CYS A 386 29.60 -0.86 18.26
C CYS A 386 29.27 -1.29 19.69
N ASP A 387 28.44 -2.32 19.89
CA ASP A 387 28.25 -2.91 21.23
C ASP A 387 29.53 -3.64 21.70
N ASP A 388 30.28 -4.27 20.78
CA ASP A 388 31.60 -4.84 21.09
C ASP A 388 32.66 -3.78 21.43
N LYS A 389 32.57 -2.57 20.88
CA LYS A 389 33.49 -1.45 21.17
C LYS A 389 33.26 -0.77 22.51
N ASN A 390 32.10 -0.92 23.14
CA ASN A 390 31.92 -0.44 24.52
C ASN A 390 32.63 -1.34 25.55
N HIS A 391 33.16 -2.50 25.12
CA HIS A 391 34.08 -3.33 25.90
C HIS A 391 35.57 -3.13 25.51
N GLU A 392 35.85 -2.41 24.43
CA GLU A 392 37.19 -2.05 23.98
C GLU A 392 37.25 -0.55 23.67
N GLU A 393 37.42 0.27 24.71
CA GLU A 393 37.74 1.70 24.56
C GLU A 393 38.88 1.90 23.55
N ASP A 394 38.79 2.99 22.79
CA ASP A 394 39.84 3.48 21.86
C ASP A 394 40.21 2.60 20.67
N LYS A 395 39.59 2.86 19.51
CA LYS A 395 40.33 3.04 18.22
C LYS A 395 39.45 3.49 17.05
N SER A 396 39.77 4.71 16.62
CA SER A 396 39.81 5.24 15.25
C SER A 396 38.64 4.99 14.30
N ASP A 397 38.05 6.12 13.88
CA ASP A 397 37.22 6.31 12.69
C ASP A 397 37.60 5.39 11.52
N LYS A 398 36.68 4.48 11.16
CA LYS A 398 36.61 3.91 9.81
C LYS A 398 35.16 3.97 9.33
N LYS A 399 34.83 5.03 8.59
CA LYS A 399 33.70 5.03 7.66
C LYS A 399 33.99 4.01 6.56
N LEU A 400 33.36 2.84 6.64
CA LEU A 400 33.31 1.91 5.51
C LEU A 400 32.05 2.20 4.68
N ASN A 401 32.25 2.59 3.43
CA ASN A 401 31.20 2.71 2.43
C ASN A 401 30.68 1.30 2.09
N LEU A 402 29.55 0.91 2.68
CA LEU A 402 28.75 -0.20 2.15
C LEU A 402 28.04 0.30 0.88
N VAL A 403 28.78 0.25 -0.22
CA VAL A 403 28.21 0.33 -1.56
C VAL A 403 27.52 -1.02 -1.81
N CYS A 404 26.20 -1.06 -1.63
CA CYS A 404 25.41 -2.09 -2.31
C CYS A 404 25.54 -1.79 -3.80
N VAL A 405 26.22 -2.69 -4.52
CA VAL A 405 26.28 -2.72 -5.98
C VAL A 405 24.88 -2.95 -6.54
#